data_AF-A0A957Q4S9-F1
#
_entry.id   AF-A0A957Q4S9-F1
#
_cell.length_a   1.000
_cell.length_b   1.000
_cell.length_c   1.000
_cell.angle_alpha   90.00
_cell.angle_beta   90.00
_cell.angle_gamma   90.00
#
_symmetry.space_group_name_H-M   'P 1'
#
loop_
_entity.id
_entity.type
_entity.pdbx_description
1 polymer ?
#
loop_
_entity_poly.entity_id
_entity_poly.type
_entity_poly.pdbx_seq_one_letter_code
_entity_poly.pdbx_strand_id
1 'polypeptide(L)' 'RAEVELLEQVTRGQRLGAVYDLFGQEIQAVHADQDGIVILLRRVHRVHVGDGLAHITAPLSPPKRA' A
#
# COMPACT_ATOMS: atom_id res chain seq x y z
N ARG A 1 6.85 -8.37 0.50
CA ARG A 1 6.13 -8.83 1.71
C ARG A 1 5.25 -7.70 2.19
N ALA A 2 3.95 -7.95 2.39
CA ALA A 2 3.04 -6.98 2.97
C ALA A 2 3.17 -6.98 4.50
N GLU A 3 3.02 -5.80 5.10
CA GLU A 3 3.02 -5.56 6.55
C GLU A 3 1.70 -4.96 7.03
N VAL A 4 0.73 -4.84 6.12
CA VAL A 4 -0.64 -4.39 6.35
C VAL A 4 -1.62 -5.42 5.79
N GLU A 5 -2.86 -5.35 6.24
CA GLU A 5 -3.96 -6.20 5.80
C GLU A 5 -4.99 -5.44 4.95
N LEU A 6 -5.83 -6.20 4.24
CA LEU A 6 -6.98 -5.61 3.54
C LEU A 6 -7.91 -4.98 4.57
N LEU A 7 -8.49 -3.84 4.19
CA LEU A 7 -9.38 -3.00 5.01
C LEU A 7 -8.69 -2.35 6.22
N GLU A 8 -7.37 -2.46 6.35
CA GLU A 8 -6.61 -1.74 7.37
C GLU A 8 -6.54 -0.24 7.06
N GLN A 9 -6.65 0.58 8.11
CA GLN A 9 -6.42 2.02 8.03
C GLN A 9 -4.92 2.33 8.01
N VAL A 10 -4.52 3.22 7.12
CA VAL A 10 -3.12 3.65 6.97
C VAL A 10 -3.01 5.15 6.95
N THR A 11 -1.88 5.65 7.41
CA THR A 11 -1.50 7.07 7.35
C THR A 11 -0.46 7.31 6.28
N ARG A 12 -0.43 8.51 5.69
CA ARG A 12 0.58 8.90 4.70
C ARG A 12 1.99 8.71 5.27
N GLY A 13 2.83 8.03 4.52
CA GLY A 13 4.19 7.67 4.92
C GLY A 13 4.30 6.39 5.74
N GLN A 14 3.18 5.78 6.16
CA GLN A 14 3.19 4.48 6.83
C GLN A 14 3.75 3.41 5.90
N ARG A 15 4.64 2.56 6.42
CA ARG A 15 5.22 1.44 5.69
C ARG A 15 4.15 0.37 5.48
N LEU A 16 3.90 0.03 4.22
CA LEU A 16 2.95 -1.00 3.81
C LEU A 16 3.62 -2.36 3.63
N GLY A 17 4.94 -2.36 3.46
CA GLY A 17 5.76 -3.54 3.22
C GLY A 17 6.98 -3.19 2.38
N ALA A 18 7.57 -4.22 1.77
CA ALA A 18 8.76 -4.04 0.93
C ALA A 18 8.90 -5.12 -0.15
N VAL A 19 9.64 -4.79 -1.20
CA VAL A 19 10.11 -5.73 -2.22
C VAL A 19 11.52 -6.19 -1.85
N TYR A 20 11.75 -7.50 -1.94
CA TYR A 20 13.01 -8.14 -1.60
C TYR A 20 13.59 -8.86 -2.81
N ASP A 21 14.90 -8.95 -2.88
CA ASP A 21 15.58 -9.84 -3.83
C ASP A 21 15.48 -11.31 -3.40
N LEU A 22 16.09 -12.20 -4.19
CA LEU A 22 16.10 -13.65 -3.92
C LEU A 22 16.93 -14.04 -2.68
N PHE A 23 17.79 -13.14 -2.19
CA PHE A 23 18.61 -13.33 -0.99
C PHE A 23 17.96 -12.71 0.25
N GLY A 24 16.78 -12.11 0.12
CA GLY A 24 16.08 -11.44 1.21
C GLY A 24 16.59 -10.04 1.52
N GLN A 25 17.43 -9.46 0.66
CA GLN A 25 17.82 -8.06 0.79
C GLN A 25 16.66 -7.17 0.32
N GLU A 26 16.33 -6.17 1.13
CA GLU A 26 15.32 -5.19 0.76
C GLU A 26 15.81 -4.33 -0.41
N ILE A 27 15.04 -4.32 -1.50
CA ILE A 27 15.30 -3.49 -2.68
C ILE A 27 14.53 -2.17 -2.55
N GLN A 28 13.29 -2.23 -2.08
CA GLN A 28 12.39 -1.08 -2.06
C GLN A 28 11.36 -1.20 -0.94
N ALA A 29 11.35 -0.24 -0.03
CA ALA A 29 10.25 -0.02 0.90
C ALA A 29 9.05 0.59 0.16
N VAL A 30 7.84 0.13 0.51
CA VAL A 30 6.57 0.63 -0.02
C VAL A 30 5.87 1.38 1.10
N HIS A 31 5.50 2.63 0.83
CA HIS A 31 4.82 3.50 1.79
C HIS A 31 3.48 3.95 1.25
N ALA A 32 2.55 4.23 2.15
CA ALA A 32 1.30 4.91 1.83
C ALA A 32 1.61 6.32 1.28
N ASP A 33 1.05 6.66 0.14
CA ASP A 33 1.14 7.99 -0.46
C ASP A 33 0.07 8.96 0.09
N GLN A 34 -0.99 8.42 0.70
CA GLN A 34 -2.07 9.16 1.34
C GLN A 34 -2.63 8.43 2.58
N ASP A 35 -3.39 9.16 3.40
CA ASP A 35 -4.24 8.56 4.43
C ASP A 35 -5.39 7.80 3.76
N GLY A 36 -5.82 6.68 4.36
CA GLY A 36 -6.97 5.94 3.87
C GLY A 36 -7.06 4.51 4.34
N ILE A 37 -7.69 3.67 3.51
CA ILE A 37 -7.95 2.26 3.74
C ILE A 37 -7.39 1.45 2.59
N VAL A 38 -6.67 0.36 2.88
CA VAL A 38 -6.15 -0.57 1.87
C VAL A 38 -7.30 -1.39 1.29
N ILE A 39 -7.65 -1.17 0.02
CA ILE A 39 -8.77 -1.88 -0.65
C ILE A 39 -8.31 -2.96 -1.64
N LEU A 40 -7.04 -2.93 -2.03
CA LEU A 40 -6.42 -3.96 -2.86
C LEU A 40 -5.03 -4.22 -2.31
N LEU A 41 -4.67 -5.49 -2.20
CA LEU A 41 -3.35 -5.92 -1.76
C LEU A 41 -2.92 -7.14 -2.59
N ARG A 42 -1.77 -7.01 -3.26
CA ARG A 42 -1.19 -8.10 -4.03
C ARG A 42 -0.65 -9.19 -3.11
N ARG A 43 -1.10 -10.43 -3.30
CA ARG A 43 -0.65 -11.61 -2.53
C ARG A 43 0.36 -12.51 -3.27
N VAL A 44 0.67 -12.21 -4.53
CA VAL A 44 1.69 -12.95 -5.29
C VAL A 44 3.10 -12.42 -5.00
N HIS A 45 4.06 -13.34 -4.83
CA HIS A 45 5.41 -13.01 -4.34
C HIS A 45 6.30 -12.33 -5.39
N ARG A 46 6.10 -12.60 -6.68
CA ARG A 46 6.88 -12.02 -7.77
C ARG A 46 6.17 -10.79 -8.34
N VAL A 47 6.94 -9.72 -8.52
CA VAL A 47 6.48 -8.43 -9.05
C VAL A 47 7.53 -7.84 -9.97
N HIS A 48 7.08 -6.98 -10.87
CA HIS A 48 7.93 -6.20 -11.77
C HIS A 48 7.76 -4.71 -11.50
N VAL A 49 8.68 -3.91 -12.04
CA VAL A 49 8.54 -2.45 -12.01
C VAL A 49 7.25 -2.06 -12.72
N GLY A 50 6.43 -1.24 -12.05
CA GLY A 50 5.13 -0.80 -12.52
C GLY A 50 3.94 -1.65 -12.04
N ASP A 51 4.18 -2.81 -11.41
CA ASP A 51 3.09 -3.58 -10.80
C ASP A 51 2.46 -2.82 -9.62
N GLY A 52 1.13 -2.73 -9.62
CA GLY A 52 0.38 -2.31 -8.44
C GLY A 52 0.53 -3.31 -7.28
N LEU A 53 0.96 -2.81 -6.11
CA LEU A 53 1.16 -3.62 -4.89
C LEU A 53 0.02 -3.45 -3.90
N ALA A 54 -0.41 -2.21 -3.67
CA ALA A 54 -1.54 -1.86 -2.82
C ALA A 54 -2.32 -0.71 -3.47
N HIS A 55 -3.61 -0.62 -3.15
CA HIS A 55 -4.44 0.52 -3.50
C HIS A 55 -5.06 1.07 -2.22
N ILE A 56 -4.85 2.37 -1.98
CA ILE A 56 -5.42 3.10 -0.84
C ILE A 56 -6.53 3.98 -1.35
N THR A 57 -7.67 3.96 -0.67
CA THR A 57 -8.76 4.91 -0.91
C THR A 57 -9.11 5.65 0.35
N ALA A 58 -9.66 6.86 0.21
CA ALA A 58 -10.18 7.63 1.32
C ALA A 58 -11.71 7.70 1.22
N PRO A 59 -12.44 7.76 2.35
CA PRO A 59 -13.86 8.06 2.33
C PRO A 59 -14.12 9.35 1.56
N LEU A 60 -15.10 9.32 0.65
CA LEU A 60 -15.59 10.52 0.00
C LEU A 60 -16.18 11.42 1.10
N SER A 61 -15.48 12.49 1.46
CA SER A 61 -16.12 13.56 2.22
C SER A 61 -17.18 14.18 1.31
N PRO A 62 -18.46 14.23 1.72
CA PRO A 62 -19.45 14.94 0.94
C PRO A 62 -18.99 16.39 0.76
N PRO A 63 -19.23 17.03 -0.40
CA PRO A 63 -18.85 18.41 -0.61
C PRO A 63 -19.46 19.26 0.52
N LYS A 64 -18.63 20.09 1.17
CA LYS A 64 -19.11 21.09 2.13
C LYS A 64 -20.16 21.93 1.40
N ARG A 65 -21.41 21.87 1.85
CA ARG A 65 -22.46 22.77 1.35
C ARG A 65 -22.02 24.20 1.62
N ALA A 66 -21.96 25.01 0.56
CA ALA A 66 -21.75 26.45 0.63
C ALA A 66 -23.00 27.13 1.22
#